data_AF-A0A5P0JHJ3-F1
#
_entry.id   AF-A0A5P0JHJ3-F1
#
_cell.length_a   1.000
_cell.length_b   1.000
_cell.length_c   1.000
_cell.angle_alpha   90.00
_cell.angle_beta   90.00
_cell.angle_gamma   90.00
#
_symmetry.space_group_name_H-M   'P 1'
#
loop_
_entity.id
_entity.type
_entity.pdbx_description
1 polymer ?
#
loop_
_entity_poly.entity_id
_entity_poly.type
_entity_poly.pdbx_seq_one_letter_code
_entity_poly.pdbx_strand_id
1 'polypeptide(L)'
;VEVFPIGIGQAGRETPRNWVTTVERKQEAPTWTPTPNTRREYAKRGESLPAFVPAGPDNPMGLYAIYIGRLYAIHGTNANFGIGLRVSQGCIRLRNDDIKYLFDNVPVGTRVQIIDQPVKYTTEPDGSNWLEVHEPLSRNRAEYESDRKVPLPVTPSLRAFINGQEVDVNRANAALQRRSGMPVQISSGSRQMF
;
A
#
# COMPACT_ATOMS: atom_id res chain seq x y z
N VAL A 1 -0.37 12.72 12.59
CA VAL A 1 -0.03 11.78 11.50
C VAL A 1 -1.34 11.39 10.86
N GLU A 2 -1.47 11.52 9.55
CA GLU A 2 -2.67 11.12 8.82
C GLU A 2 -2.43 9.78 8.13
N VAL A 3 -3.42 8.89 8.15
CA VAL A 3 -3.34 7.55 7.56
C VAL A 3 -4.48 7.37 6.57
N PHE A 4 -4.13 7.21 5.29
CA PHE A 4 -5.10 7.04 4.22
C PHE A 4 -5.00 5.64 3.61
N PRO A 5 -6.15 4.97 3.35
CA PRO A 5 -6.14 3.73 2.60
C PRO A 5 -5.84 4.02 1.13
N ILE A 6 -5.07 3.14 0.49
CA ILE A 6 -4.62 3.33 -0.90
C ILE A 6 -4.93 2.11 -1.76
N GLY A 7 -5.09 2.32 -3.06
CA GLY A 7 -5.02 1.27 -4.08
C GLY A 7 -3.64 1.26 -4.73
N ILE A 8 -3.13 0.07 -5.07
CA ILE A 8 -1.77 -0.10 -5.62
C ILE A 8 -1.79 -0.93 -6.91
N GLY A 9 -0.60 -1.08 -7.50
CA GLY A 9 -0.36 -1.85 -8.71
C GLY A 9 -0.79 -3.31 -8.61
N GLN A 10 -1.43 -3.81 -9.68
CA GLN A 10 -1.75 -5.23 -9.84
C GLN A 10 -0.47 -6.10 -9.88
N ALA A 11 -0.58 -7.38 -9.58
CA ALA A 11 0.53 -8.32 -9.73
C ALA A 11 1.02 -8.34 -11.20
N GLY A 12 2.34 -8.26 -11.40
CA GLY A 12 3.00 -8.05 -12.69
C GLY A 12 3.12 -6.58 -13.11
N ARG A 13 2.55 -5.64 -12.34
CA ARG A 13 2.62 -4.18 -12.51
C ARG A 13 2.69 -3.48 -11.16
N GLU A 14 3.65 -3.90 -10.38
CA GLU A 14 3.76 -3.53 -8.98
C GLU A 14 4.02 -2.03 -8.81
N THR A 15 3.43 -1.47 -7.76
CA THR A 15 3.96 -0.25 -7.17
C THR A 15 5.39 -0.54 -6.67
N PRO A 16 6.37 0.37 -6.88
CA PRO A 16 7.76 0.12 -6.51
C PRO A 16 7.90 -0.23 -5.04
N ARG A 17 8.77 -1.18 -4.71
CA ARG A 17 9.08 -1.54 -3.31
C ARG A 17 10.40 -0.90 -2.89
N ASN A 18 10.50 -0.50 -1.62
CA ASN A 18 11.73 0.02 -1.01
C ASN A 18 12.36 1.19 -1.78
N TRP A 19 11.52 2.12 -2.26
CA TRP A 19 11.96 3.26 -3.04
C TRP A 19 11.77 4.56 -2.26
N VAL A 20 12.82 5.37 -2.20
CA VAL A 20 12.80 6.73 -1.63
C VAL A 20 12.88 7.72 -2.79
N THR A 21 11.99 8.70 -2.77
CA THR A 21 11.87 9.77 -3.77
C THR A 21 11.32 11.03 -3.09
N THR A 22 10.90 12.02 -3.88
CA THR A 22 10.27 13.25 -3.42
C THR A 22 9.06 13.58 -4.30
N VAL A 23 8.18 14.45 -3.79
CA VAL A 23 7.16 15.08 -4.61
C VAL A 23 7.83 16.03 -5.61
N GLU A 24 7.85 15.67 -6.88
CA GLU A 24 8.47 16.48 -7.94
C GLU A 24 7.59 17.64 -8.37
N ARG A 25 6.28 17.39 -8.49
CA ARG A 25 5.28 18.40 -8.86
C ARG A 25 3.87 17.93 -8.51
N LYS A 26 2.94 18.88 -8.53
CA LYS A 26 1.51 18.65 -8.26
C LYS A 26 0.70 19.25 -9.41
N GLN A 27 -0.39 18.59 -9.78
CA GLN A 27 -1.30 19.06 -10.81
C GLN A 27 -2.76 18.85 -10.39
N GLU A 28 -3.52 19.94 -10.37
CA GLU A 28 -4.98 19.89 -10.40
C GLU A 28 -5.44 19.59 -11.82
N ALA A 29 -6.57 18.87 -11.94
CA ALA A 29 -7.14 18.46 -13.21
C ALA A 29 -6.10 17.78 -14.12
N PRO A 30 -5.49 16.66 -13.67
CA PRO A 30 -4.44 15.98 -14.45
C PRO A 30 -5.01 15.44 -15.76
N THR A 31 -4.20 15.48 -16.82
CA THR A 31 -4.44 14.73 -18.05
C THR A 31 -3.79 13.35 -17.95
N TRP A 32 -4.36 12.36 -18.63
CA TRP A 32 -3.78 11.01 -18.62
C TRP A 32 -3.42 10.54 -20.03
N THR A 33 -2.17 10.10 -20.19
CA THR A 33 -1.67 9.46 -21.40
C THR A 33 -1.25 8.04 -21.05
N PRO A 34 -1.94 7.01 -21.55
CA PRO A 34 -1.59 5.62 -21.24
C PRO A 34 -0.19 5.28 -21.77
N THR A 35 0.63 4.65 -20.94
CA THR A 35 1.96 4.21 -21.36
C THR A 35 1.88 3.18 -22.49
N PRO A 36 2.91 3.06 -23.36
CA PRO A 36 2.93 2.01 -24.40
C PRO A 36 2.69 0.61 -23.83
N ASN A 37 3.25 0.31 -22.65
CA ASN A 37 3.02 -0.94 -21.96
C ASN A 37 1.54 -1.13 -21.57
N THR A 38 0.87 -0.08 -21.08
CA THR A 38 -0.56 -0.16 -20.72
C THR A 38 -1.44 -0.39 -21.94
N ARG A 39 -1.19 0.30 -23.04
CA ARG A 39 -1.92 0.08 -24.30
C ARG A 39 -1.77 -1.35 -24.82
N ARG A 40 -0.54 -1.91 -24.77
CA ARG A 40 -0.30 -3.30 -25.19
C ARG A 40 -1.11 -4.32 -24.41
N GLU A 41 -1.28 -4.15 -23.10
CA GLU A 41 -2.05 -5.14 -22.31
C GLU A 41 -3.55 -5.04 -22.53
N TYR A 42 -4.08 -3.83 -22.67
CA TYR A 42 -5.49 -3.67 -23.05
C TYR A 42 -5.74 -4.30 -24.42
N ALA A 43 -4.83 -4.09 -25.38
CA ALA A 43 -4.92 -4.69 -26.70
C ALA A 43 -4.91 -6.24 -26.68
N LYS A 44 -4.15 -6.87 -25.77
CA LYS A 44 -4.17 -8.33 -25.59
C LYS A 44 -5.55 -8.88 -25.17
N ARG A 45 -6.39 -8.03 -24.58
CA ARG A 45 -7.77 -8.36 -24.18
C ARG A 45 -8.82 -7.91 -25.21
N GLY A 46 -8.38 -7.40 -26.36
CA GLY A 46 -9.27 -6.82 -27.37
C GLY A 46 -9.81 -5.43 -27.01
N GLU A 47 -9.25 -4.79 -25.98
CA GLU A 47 -9.66 -3.45 -25.55
C GLU A 47 -8.71 -2.39 -26.14
N SER A 48 -9.27 -1.30 -26.66
CA SER A 48 -8.49 -0.14 -27.09
C SER A 48 -8.54 0.95 -26.02
N LEU A 49 -7.38 1.55 -25.71
CA LEU A 49 -7.32 2.72 -24.84
C LEU A 49 -7.16 3.99 -25.68
N PRO A 50 -7.81 5.10 -25.29
CA PRO A 50 -7.57 6.39 -25.92
C PRO A 50 -6.10 6.80 -25.79
N ALA A 51 -5.55 7.43 -26.83
CA ALA A 51 -4.16 7.90 -26.80
C ALA A 51 -3.93 9.00 -25.75
N PHE A 52 -5.00 9.73 -25.42
CA PHE A 52 -5.01 10.85 -24.49
C PHE A 52 -6.39 10.95 -23.85
N VAL A 53 -6.44 11.18 -22.54
CA VAL A 53 -7.66 11.46 -21.80
C VAL A 53 -7.52 12.85 -21.18
N PRO A 54 -8.41 13.79 -21.54
CA PRO A 54 -8.38 15.14 -20.98
C PRO A 54 -8.70 15.11 -19.48
N ALA A 55 -8.50 16.24 -18.82
CA ALA A 55 -9.01 16.41 -17.46
C ALA A 55 -10.54 16.33 -17.45
N GLY A 56 -11.10 15.80 -16.36
CA GLY A 56 -12.54 15.70 -16.18
C GLY A 56 -12.97 14.48 -15.36
N PRO A 57 -14.28 14.29 -15.19
CA PRO A 57 -14.84 13.19 -14.39
C PRO A 57 -14.44 11.80 -14.88
N ASP A 58 -14.24 11.64 -16.18
CA ASP A 58 -13.89 10.35 -16.80
C ASP A 58 -12.38 10.05 -16.77
N ASN A 59 -11.56 10.96 -16.24
CA ASN A 59 -10.13 10.75 -16.17
C ASN A 59 -9.78 9.75 -15.05
N PRO A 60 -9.07 8.64 -15.36
CA PRO A 60 -8.74 7.62 -14.35
C PRO A 60 -7.75 8.09 -13.29
N MET A 61 -7.09 9.24 -13.49
CA MET A 61 -6.26 9.89 -12.49
C MET A 61 -7.07 10.72 -11.47
N GLY A 62 -8.38 10.88 -11.68
CA GLY A 62 -9.23 11.74 -10.86
C GLY A 62 -8.90 13.22 -11.02
N LEU A 63 -9.22 14.01 -10.00
CA LEU A 63 -9.12 15.48 -10.04
C LEU A 63 -7.74 16.03 -9.63
N TYR A 64 -6.90 15.22 -8.97
CA TYR A 64 -5.64 15.67 -8.40
C TYR A 64 -4.56 14.60 -8.57
N ALA A 65 -3.33 15.03 -8.89
CA ALA A 65 -2.17 14.17 -8.98
C ALA A 65 -0.93 14.82 -8.35
N ILE A 66 -0.16 14.00 -7.64
CA ILE A 66 1.13 14.31 -7.03
C ILE A 66 2.16 13.40 -7.68
N TYR A 67 3.08 13.95 -8.45
CA TYR A 67 4.07 13.19 -9.21
C TYR A 67 5.32 12.98 -8.36
N ILE A 68 5.83 11.75 -8.39
CA ILE A 68 6.92 11.30 -7.49
C ILE A 68 8.12 10.72 -8.26
N GLY A 69 8.21 11.01 -9.56
CA GLY A 69 9.29 10.55 -10.44
C GLY A 69 9.03 9.21 -11.12
N ARG A 70 9.88 8.89 -12.11
CA ARG A 70 9.84 7.61 -12.88
C ARG A 70 8.45 7.26 -13.44
N LEU A 71 7.67 8.27 -13.84
CA LEU A 71 6.29 8.16 -14.33
C LEU A 71 5.25 7.70 -13.28
N TYR A 72 5.62 7.62 -12.00
CA TYR A 72 4.71 7.31 -10.92
C TYR A 72 4.05 8.57 -10.35
N ALA A 73 2.80 8.41 -9.92
CA ALA A 73 2.04 9.43 -9.24
C ALA A 73 1.21 8.82 -8.10
N ILE A 74 0.95 9.65 -7.10
CA ILE A 74 -0.10 9.49 -6.10
C ILE A 74 -1.28 10.32 -6.60
N HIS A 75 -2.41 9.71 -6.91
CA HIS A 75 -3.51 10.38 -7.61
C HIS A 75 -4.89 9.90 -7.17
N GLY A 76 -5.93 10.60 -7.59
CA GLY A 76 -7.32 10.25 -7.33
C GLY A 76 -7.83 9.09 -8.18
N THR A 77 -9.14 8.93 -8.27
CA THR A 77 -9.76 7.89 -9.09
C THR A 77 -11.16 8.31 -9.49
N ASN A 78 -11.58 7.98 -10.71
CA ASN A 78 -12.98 8.07 -11.12
C ASN A 78 -13.77 6.78 -10.83
N ALA A 79 -13.10 5.70 -10.40
CA ALA A 79 -13.75 4.44 -10.04
C ALA A 79 -14.29 4.49 -8.60
N ASN A 80 -15.45 3.86 -8.39
CA ASN A 80 -16.09 3.69 -7.08
C ASN A 80 -15.52 2.51 -6.26
N PHE A 81 -14.53 1.77 -6.80
CA PHE A 81 -13.81 0.68 -6.13
C PHE A 81 -12.30 0.78 -6.40
N GLY A 82 -11.50 -0.03 -5.68
CA GLY A 82 -10.07 -0.19 -5.96
C GLY A 82 -9.11 0.24 -4.84
N ILE A 83 -9.60 0.97 -3.85
CA ILE A 83 -8.84 1.29 -2.63
C ILE A 83 -8.79 0.07 -1.73
N GLY A 84 -7.60 -0.25 -1.20
CA GLY A 84 -7.33 -1.50 -0.49
C GLY A 84 -7.08 -2.69 -1.43
N LEU A 85 -7.08 -2.49 -2.75
CA LEU A 85 -6.93 -3.53 -3.76
C LEU A 85 -5.72 -3.29 -4.67
N ARG A 86 -5.28 -4.35 -5.35
CA ARG A 86 -4.20 -4.36 -6.34
C ARG A 86 -4.76 -4.22 -7.76
N VAL A 87 -5.17 -3.01 -8.14
CA VAL A 87 -5.92 -2.76 -9.40
C VAL A 87 -5.26 -1.74 -10.33
N SER A 88 -4.29 -0.98 -9.84
CA SER A 88 -3.66 0.05 -10.67
C SER A 88 -2.61 -0.55 -11.61
N GLN A 89 -2.11 0.25 -12.54
CA GLN A 89 -1.02 -0.13 -13.44
C GLN A 89 0.37 0.25 -12.88
N GLY A 90 0.47 0.45 -11.55
CA GLY A 90 1.71 0.73 -10.83
C GLY A 90 1.64 1.98 -9.94
N CYS A 91 0.82 2.98 -10.29
CA CYS A 91 0.61 4.20 -9.51
C CYS A 91 -0.19 3.95 -8.20
N ILE A 92 -0.18 4.93 -7.31
CA ILE A 92 -0.89 4.88 -6.03
C ILE A 92 -2.20 5.66 -6.17
N ARG A 93 -3.33 5.02 -5.85
CA ARG A 93 -4.68 5.61 -5.95
C ARG A 93 -5.23 5.93 -4.57
N LEU A 94 -5.92 7.05 -4.44
CA LEU A 94 -6.68 7.46 -3.26
C LEU A 94 -8.12 7.82 -3.64
N ARG A 95 -9.01 7.88 -2.64
CA ARG A 95 -10.35 8.45 -2.81
C ARG A 95 -10.26 9.95 -3.07
N ASN A 96 -11.35 10.53 -3.57
CA ASN A 96 -11.39 11.93 -3.99
C ASN A 96 -11.02 12.90 -2.86
N ASP A 97 -11.62 12.73 -1.67
CA ASP A 97 -11.35 13.62 -0.53
C ASP A 97 -9.93 13.41 0.01
N ASP A 98 -9.47 12.15 0.05
CA ASP A 98 -8.13 11.80 0.52
C ASP A 98 -7.03 12.41 -0.38
N ILE A 99 -7.17 12.30 -1.72
CA ILE A 99 -6.19 12.92 -2.63
C ILE A 99 -6.26 14.44 -2.56
N LYS A 100 -7.44 15.03 -2.40
CA LYS A 100 -7.59 16.47 -2.24
C LYS A 100 -6.87 16.95 -0.98
N TYR A 101 -7.07 16.25 0.14
CA TYR A 101 -6.38 16.55 1.39
C TYR A 101 -4.85 16.51 1.21
N LEU A 102 -4.32 15.44 0.62
CA LEU A 102 -2.88 15.35 0.36
C LEU A 102 -2.41 16.45 -0.61
N PHE A 103 -3.20 16.75 -1.64
CA PHE A 103 -2.90 17.80 -2.60
C PHE A 103 -2.88 19.17 -1.95
N ASP A 104 -3.69 19.46 -0.94
CA ASP A 104 -3.64 20.76 -0.28
C ASP A 104 -2.48 20.86 0.73
N ASN A 105 -2.17 19.77 1.41
CA ASN A 105 -1.31 19.78 2.61
C ASN A 105 0.12 19.30 2.39
N VAL A 106 0.44 18.62 1.28
CA VAL A 106 1.80 18.10 1.02
C VAL A 106 2.55 19.00 0.03
N PRO A 107 3.62 19.71 0.45
CA PRO A 107 4.42 20.54 -0.45
C PRO A 107 5.19 19.77 -1.53
N VAL A 108 5.58 20.48 -2.59
CA VAL A 108 6.60 19.99 -3.52
C VAL A 108 7.94 19.87 -2.77
N GLY A 109 8.72 18.84 -3.08
CA GLY A 109 9.96 18.49 -2.39
C GLY A 109 9.77 17.59 -1.16
N THR A 110 8.54 17.34 -0.71
CA THR A 110 8.29 16.42 0.41
C THR A 110 8.82 15.02 0.10
N ARG A 111 9.55 14.44 1.05
CA ARG A 111 10.09 13.08 0.95
C ARG A 111 8.97 12.05 0.88
N VAL A 112 9.06 11.13 -0.08
CA VAL A 112 8.17 9.99 -0.25
C VAL A 112 8.99 8.72 -0.10
N GLN A 113 8.54 7.80 0.75
CA GLN A 113 9.18 6.50 0.92
C GLN A 113 8.12 5.40 0.84
N ILE A 114 8.35 4.44 -0.05
CA ILE A 114 7.51 3.25 -0.19
C ILE A 114 8.20 2.08 0.51
N ILE A 115 7.49 1.48 1.47
CA ILE A 115 7.95 0.32 2.26
C ILE A 115 7.00 -0.85 2.07
N ASP A 116 7.51 -2.08 2.22
CA ASP A 116 6.73 -3.32 2.21
C ASP A 116 6.97 -4.06 3.53
N GLN A 117 6.17 -3.72 4.55
CA GLN A 117 6.30 -4.23 5.91
C GLN A 117 4.96 -4.80 6.39
N PRO A 118 4.64 -6.06 6.04
CA PRO A 118 3.39 -6.70 6.48
C PRO A 118 3.39 -7.04 7.97
N VAL A 119 4.54 -6.99 8.64
CA VAL A 119 4.67 -7.19 10.09
C VAL A 119 5.29 -5.95 10.69
N LYS A 120 4.59 -5.33 11.64
CA LYS A 120 5.05 -4.19 12.42
C LYS A 120 5.00 -4.54 13.90
N TYR A 121 5.96 -4.05 14.67
CA TYR A 121 6.06 -4.33 16.10
C TYR A 121 6.71 -3.17 16.83
N THR A 122 6.42 -3.05 18.12
CA THR A 122 6.89 -1.95 18.96
C THR A 122 6.90 -2.39 20.43
N THR A 123 7.82 -1.81 21.20
CA THR A 123 7.78 -1.80 22.66
C THR A 123 7.44 -0.37 23.06
N GLU A 124 6.31 -0.18 23.70
CA GLU A 124 5.84 1.13 24.13
C GLU A 124 6.57 1.60 25.40
N PRO A 125 6.53 2.91 25.74
CA PRO A 125 7.23 3.44 26.92
C PRO A 125 6.83 2.80 28.26
N ASP A 126 5.65 2.17 28.33
CA ASP A 126 5.17 1.43 29.50
C ASP A 126 5.67 -0.02 29.57
N GLY A 127 6.53 -0.43 28.63
CA GLY A 127 7.05 -1.79 28.49
C GLY A 127 6.13 -2.73 27.72
N SER A 128 4.96 -2.28 27.26
CA SER A 128 4.05 -3.15 26.52
C SER A 128 4.56 -3.45 25.10
N ASN A 129 4.71 -4.73 24.81
CA ASN A 129 5.04 -5.24 23.48
C ASN A 129 3.79 -5.41 22.60
N TRP A 130 3.80 -4.87 21.39
CA TRP A 130 2.70 -4.95 20.41
C TRP A 130 3.16 -5.49 19.06
N LEU A 131 2.25 -6.20 18.39
CA LEU A 131 2.46 -6.80 17.07
C LEU A 131 1.24 -6.57 16.18
N GLU A 132 1.46 -6.08 14.98
CA GLU A 132 0.45 -5.90 13.94
C GLU A 132 0.87 -6.69 12.69
N VAL A 133 -0.01 -7.57 12.23
CA VAL A 133 0.30 -8.52 11.14
C VAL A 133 -0.75 -8.44 10.05
N HIS A 134 -0.31 -8.15 8.83
CA HIS A 134 -1.10 -8.13 7.59
C HIS A 134 -0.72 -9.29 6.68
N GLU A 135 -1.58 -9.61 5.72
CA GLU A 135 -1.22 -10.49 4.62
C GLU A 135 -0.13 -9.84 3.74
N PRO A 136 0.97 -10.55 3.42
CA PRO A 136 1.99 -10.02 2.52
C PRO A 136 1.47 -9.76 1.11
N LEU A 137 2.10 -8.82 0.41
CA LEU A 137 1.91 -8.67 -1.03
C LEU A 137 2.38 -9.93 -1.76
N SER A 138 1.47 -10.59 -2.50
CA SER A 138 1.85 -11.68 -3.41
C SER A 138 2.95 -11.26 -4.38
N ARG A 139 3.89 -12.17 -4.63
CA ARG A 139 5.14 -11.90 -5.36
C ARG A 139 4.98 -12.05 -6.87
N ASN A 140 3.96 -12.78 -7.31
CA ASN A 140 3.67 -13.03 -8.70
C ASN A 140 2.17 -13.30 -8.88
N ARG A 141 1.76 -13.47 -10.14
CA ARG A 141 0.37 -13.73 -10.52
C ARG A 141 -0.16 -15.04 -9.96
N ALA A 142 0.64 -16.11 -10.01
CA ALA A 142 0.23 -17.43 -9.50
C ALA A 142 -0.06 -17.41 -8.01
N GLU A 143 0.74 -16.69 -7.21
CA GLU A 143 0.45 -16.48 -5.78
C GLU A 143 -0.77 -15.58 -5.56
N TYR A 144 -0.98 -14.58 -6.41
CA TYR A 144 -2.17 -13.72 -6.33
C TYR A 144 -3.47 -14.49 -6.61
N GLU A 145 -3.43 -15.45 -7.53
CA GLU A 145 -4.58 -16.28 -7.93
C GLU A 145 -4.73 -17.56 -7.08
N SER A 146 -3.89 -17.74 -6.06
CA SER A 146 -3.89 -18.92 -5.19
C SER A 146 -4.58 -18.64 -3.85
N ASP A 147 -5.25 -19.65 -3.30
CA ASP A 147 -5.79 -19.63 -1.94
C ASP A 147 -4.71 -19.88 -0.85
N ARG A 148 -3.46 -20.14 -1.25
CA ARG A 148 -2.36 -20.38 -0.30
C ARG A 148 -1.88 -19.08 0.30
N LYS A 149 -1.75 -19.05 1.63
CA LYS A 149 -1.16 -17.91 2.34
C LYS A 149 0.27 -17.65 1.87
N VAL A 150 0.55 -16.39 1.53
CA VAL A 150 1.92 -15.94 1.23
C VAL A 150 2.76 -16.04 2.51
N PRO A 151 3.98 -16.61 2.46
CA PRO A 151 4.86 -16.66 3.62
C PRO A 151 5.19 -15.26 4.15
N LEU A 152 5.14 -15.07 5.47
CA LEU A 152 5.54 -13.81 6.10
C LEU A 152 7.06 -13.63 6.02
N PRO A 153 7.57 -12.41 5.77
CA PRO A 153 9.00 -12.14 5.86
C PRO A 153 9.44 -12.17 7.32
N VAL A 154 10.16 -13.23 7.72
CA VAL A 154 10.67 -13.39 9.09
C VAL A 154 12.11 -12.89 9.18
N THR A 155 12.27 -11.61 9.54
CA THR A 155 13.58 -10.98 9.74
C THR A 155 14.23 -11.42 11.05
N PRO A 156 15.57 -11.33 11.19
CA PRO A 156 16.24 -11.59 12.47
C PRO A 156 15.73 -10.71 13.61
N SER A 157 15.43 -9.43 13.32
CA SER A 157 14.89 -8.49 14.30
C SER A 157 13.49 -8.88 14.78
N LEU A 158 12.61 -9.33 13.88
CA LEU A 158 11.29 -9.85 14.27
C LEU A 158 11.42 -11.10 15.16
N ARG A 159 12.34 -12.02 14.83
CA ARG A 159 12.57 -13.22 15.66
C ARG A 159 13.07 -12.84 17.04
N ALA A 160 14.04 -11.92 17.13
CA ALA A 160 14.56 -11.44 18.40
C ALA A 160 13.46 -10.80 19.24
N PHE A 161 12.60 -9.98 18.62
CA PHE A 161 11.46 -9.35 19.29
C PHE A 161 10.48 -10.38 19.86
N ILE A 162 10.02 -11.33 19.02
CA ILE A 162 9.02 -12.33 19.44
C ILE A 162 9.57 -13.30 20.50
N ASN A 163 10.87 -13.57 20.50
CA ASN A 163 11.53 -14.43 21.49
C ASN A 163 12.06 -13.65 22.70
N GLY A 164 11.69 -12.37 22.86
CA GLY A 164 12.06 -11.55 24.01
C GLY A 164 11.49 -12.08 25.32
N GLN A 165 12.17 -11.83 26.44
CA GLN A 165 11.78 -12.36 27.75
C GLN A 165 10.39 -11.88 28.22
N GLU A 166 9.97 -10.69 27.80
CA GLU A 166 8.69 -10.07 28.18
C GLU A 166 7.58 -10.26 27.13
N VAL A 167 7.70 -11.29 26.28
CA VAL A 167 6.75 -11.60 25.22
C VAL A 167 6.07 -12.94 25.47
N ASP A 168 4.74 -12.95 25.38
CA ASP A 168 3.94 -14.16 25.25
C ASP A 168 4.04 -14.69 23.80
N VAL A 169 4.91 -15.68 23.63
CA VAL A 169 5.18 -16.33 22.34
C VAL A 169 3.92 -16.97 21.74
N ASN A 170 2.98 -17.47 22.56
CA ASN A 170 1.76 -18.07 22.05
C ASN A 170 0.84 -17.00 21.45
N ARG A 171 0.70 -15.85 22.12
CA ARG A 171 -0.05 -14.70 21.57
C ARG A 171 0.60 -14.15 20.30
N ALA A 172 1.93 -14.06 20.26
CA ALA A 172 2.65 -13.64 19.07
C ALA A 172 2.42 -14.60 17.89
N ASN A 173 2.54 -15.92 18.12
CA ASN A 173 2.28 -16.94 17.10
C ASN A 173 0.83 -16.90 16.61
N ALA A 174 -0.14 -16.71 17.51
CA ALA A 174 -1.54 -16.57 17.15
C ALA A 174 -1.77 -15.34 16.24
N ALA A 175 -1.15 -14.20 16.54
CA ALA A 175 -1.21 -13.00 15.70
C ALA A 175 -0.57 -13.23 14.32
N LEU A 176 0.60 -13.88 14.26
CA LEU A 176 1.28 -14.24 12.99
C LEU A 176 0.44 -15.16 12.10
N GLN A 177 -0.35 -16.05 12.69
CA GLN A 177 -1.25 -16.95 11.96
C GLN A 177 -2.54 -16.24 11.53
N ARG A 178 -3.13 -15.42 12.42
CA ARG A 178 -4.41 -14.74 12.21
C ARG A 178 -4.32 -13.63 11.16
N ARG A 179 -3.26 -12.82 11.17
CA ARG A 179 -3.01 -11.73 10.20
C ARG A 179 -4.19 -10.77 10.03
N SER A 180 -4.80 -10.35 11.14
CA SER A 180 -6.01 -9.53 11.12
C SER A 180 -5.79 -8.06 10.75
N GLY A 181 -4.54 -7.61 10.63
CA GLY A 181 -4.18 -6.20 10.43
C GLY A 181 -4.41 -5.29 11.64
N MET A 182 -4.90 -5.85 12.76
CA MET A 182 -5.13 -5.13 14.01
C MET A 182 -3.95 -5.35 14.97
N PRO A 183 -3.47 -4.30 15.66
CA PRO A 183 -2.46 -4.45 16.71
C PRO A 183 -2.94 -5.38 17.83
N VAL A 184 -2.07 -6.29 18.25
CA VAL A 184 -2.29 -7.21 19.36
C VAL A 184 -1.17 -7.01 20.36
N GLN A 185 -1.52 -6.72 21.61
CA GLN A 185 -0.55 -6.73 22.70
C GLN A 185 -0.05 -8.17 22.90
N ILE A 186 1.26 -8.36 23.01
CA ILE A 186 1.91 -9.66 23.17
C ILE A 186 2.79 -9.70 24.41
N SER A 187 2.61 -8.78 25.36
CA SER A 187 3.41 -8.74 26.59
C SER A 187 3.09 -9.91 27.50
N SER A 188 4.10 -10.53 28.11
CA SER A 188 3.92 -11.58 29.13
C SER A 188 3.12 -11.04 30.32
N GLY A 189 2.11 -11.78 30.79
CA GLY A 189 1.29 -11.39 31.95
C GLY A 189 0.07 -10.51 31.65
N SER A 190 -0.16 -10.12 30.39
CA SER A 190 -1.41 -9.47 29.98
C SER A 190 -2.56 -10.49 29.98
N ARG A 191 -3.44 -10.45 30.98
CA ARG A 191 -4.69 -11.26 31.00
C ARG A 191 -5.59 -10.81 29.84
N GLN A 192 -6.14 -11.76 29.08
CA GLN A 192 -7.27 -11.47 28.18
C GLN A 192 -8.44 -11.03 29.05
N MET A 193 -8.85 -9.76 28.95
CA MET A 193 -10.20 -9.37 29.36
C MET A 193 -11.13 -9.78 28.21
N PHE A 194 -12.01 -10.74 28.51
CA PHE A 194 -13.07 -11.21 27.62
C PHE A 194 -14.21 -10.19 27.56
#